data_AF-A0A1B9GRH5-F1
#
_entry.id   AF-A0A1B9GRH5-F1
#
_cell.length_a   1.000
_cell.length_b   1.000
_cell.length_c   1.000
_cell.angle_alpha   90.00
_cell.angle_beta   90.00
_cell.angle_gamma   90.00
#
_symmetry.space_group_name_H-M   'P 1'
#
loop_
_entity.id
_entity.type
_entity.pdbx_description
1 polymer ?
#
loop_
_entity_poly.entity_id
_entity_poly.type
_entity_poly.pdbx_seq_one_letter_code
_entity_poly.pdbx_strand_id
1 'polypeptide(L)'
;MSVDTSASQAKERTTRSSASASDLSYLEPVINKSNRSYQFGDSNVTLISSDNIRFKVHTFHLMAASAVFRNMLSIGKNGHQGPEVRLTDKAIESSWVISLFLRTCYGHSLPHYADVEDGYLGLIAFIDKYDCKVARESLITSVNSWMGLDKFKKIPEDYKFALLRACQQGKPLFDHKEADWTAIADSFEIILSAIREKKK
;
A
#
# COMPACT_ATOMS: atom_id res chain seq x y z
N MET A 1 -53.01 26.58 -60.88
CA MET A 1 -51.60 26.63 -61.32
C MET A 1 -50.78 27.07 -60.11
N SER A 2 -49.68 26.50 -59.68
CA SER A 2 -48.92 25.27 -59.98
C SER A 2 -47.67 25.41 -59.08
N VAL A 3 -47.38 24.43 -58.21
CA VAL A 3 -46.06 23.88 -57.76
C VAL A 3 -44.84 24.82 -57.59
N ASP A 4 -43.81 24.66 -56.74
CA ASP A 4 -43.37 23.69 -55.71
C ASP A 4 -42.16 24.33 -54.96
N THR A 5 -41.55 23.83 -53.87
CA THR A 5 -41.82 22.73 -52.92
C THR A 5 -41.18 23.08 -51.56
N SER A 6 -41.40 22.32 -50.48
CA SER A 6 -40.76 22.56 -49.17
C SER A 6 -40.16 21.30 -48.52
N ALA A 7 -38.81 21.22 -48.46
CA ALA A 7 -38.10 20.23 -47.65
C ALA A 7 -36.63 20.61 -47.36
N SER A 8 -36.29 20.89 -46.10
CA SER A 8 -35.09 20.33 -45.44
C SER A 8 -34.97 20.76 -43.98
N GLN A 9 -34.45 19.83 -43.16
CA GLN A 9 -34.27 19.97 -41.71
C GLN A 9 -32.91 20.60 -41.38
N ALA A 10 -32.84 21.39 -40.30
CA ALA A 10 -31.58 21.77 -39.65
C ALA A 10 -31.50 21.15 -38.25
N LYS A 11 -30.43 20.38 -37.99
CA LYS A 11 -30.11 19.81 -36.68
C LYS A 11 -29.33 20.83 -35.86
N GLU A 12 -29.80 21.16 -34.66
CA GLU A 12 -28.96 21.83 -33.66
C GLU A 12 -28.27 20.84 -32.71
N ARG A 13 -27.12 21.27 -32.20
CA ARG A 13 -25.98 20.39 -31.90
C ARG A 13 -25.66 20.41 -30.41
N THR A 14 -26.18 19.44 -29.65
CA THR A 14 -25.86 19.28 -28.22
C THR A 14 -24.35 19.12 -28.02
N THR A 15 -23.74 20.11 -27.37
CA THR A 15 -22.31 20.15 -27.06
C THR A 15 -21.95 19.17 -25.95
N ARG A 16 -21.34 18.03 -26.31
CA ARG A 16 -20.64 17.19 -25.33
C ARG A 16 -19.37 17.91 -24.88
N SER A 17 -19.37 18.42 -23.65
CA SER A 17 -18.16 18.94 -23.02
C SER A 17 -17.25 17.75 -22.65
N SER A 18 -16.13 17.61 -23.36
CA SER A 18 -15.07 16.66 -23.03
C SER A 18 -14.01 17.38 -22.20
N ALA A 19 -14.02 17.18 -20.88
CA ALA A 19 -12.95 17.65 -20.02
C ALA A 19 -11.62 16.98 -20.40
N SER A 20 -10.62 17.78 -20.76
CA SER A 20 -9.29 17.30 -21.14
C SER A 20 -8.50 16.86 -19.91
N ALA A 21 -7.72 15.79 -20.02
CA ALA A 21 -6.84 15.31 -18.94
C ALA A 21 -5.69 16.28 -18.59
N SER A 22 -5.56 17.41 -19.30
CA SER A 22 -4.55 18.46 -19.08
C SER A 22 -4.86 19.43 -17.93
N ASP A 23 -6.07 19.39 -17.35
CA ASP A 23 -6.59 20.45 -16.47
C ASP A 23 -6.27 20.27 -14.96
N LEU A 24 -5.60 19.19 -14.59
CA LEU A 24 -5.31 18.83 -13.18
C LEU A 24 -4.02 19.45 -12.62
N SER A 25 -3.32 20.30 -13.38
CA SER A 25 -2.08 20.95 -12.96
C SER A 25 -2.28 22.10 -11.96
N TYR A 26 -3.51 22.59 -11.79
CA TYR A 26 -3.84 23.77 -10.96
C TYR A 26 -4.58 23.46 -9.66
N LEU A 27 -4.89 22.20 -9.35
CA LEU A 27 -5.49 21.86 -8.06
C LEU A 27 -4.46 22.05 -6.94
N GLU A 28 -4.83 22.80 -5.89
CA GLU A 28 -3.95 23.02 -4.75
C GLU A 28 -3.49 21.70 -4.12
N PRO A 29 -2.27 21.62 -3.56
CA PRO A 29 -1.77 20.39 -2.96
C PRO A 29 -2.65 19.97 -1.78
N VAL A 30 -3.42 18.89 -1.95
CA VAL A 30 -4.25 18.33 -0.88
C VAL A 30 -3.34 17.77 0.22
N ILE A 31 -3.29 18.46 1.37
CA ILE A 31 -2.57 18.01 2.57
C ILE A 31 -3.55 17.30 3.50
N ASN A 32 -3.23 16.06 3.88
CA ASN A 32 -4.04 15.20 4.72
C ASN A 32 -3.17 14.43 5.74
N LYS A 33 -3.78 13.49 6.49
CA LYS A 33 -3.09 12.68 7.50
C LYS A 33 -1.90 11.88 6.94
N SER A 34 -1.97 11.43 5.68
CA SER A 34 -0.94 10.59 5.04
C SER A 34 0.31 11.37 4.64
N ASN A 35 0.16 12.59 4.09
CA ASN A 35 1.27 13.36 3.51
C ASN A 35 1.70 14.60 4.31
N ARG A 36 0.99 15.00 5.37
CA ARG A 36 1.34 16.20 6.18
C ARG A 36 2.76 16.22 6.73
N SER A 37 3.33 15.05 7.04
CA SER A 37 4.70 14.90 7.56
C SER A 37 5.77 14.89 6.46
N TYR A 38 5.35 14.96 5.19
CA TYR A 38 6.17 14.76 3.99
C TYR A 38 5.96 15.93 3.02
N GLN A 39 6.09 17.15 3.55
CA GLN A 39 6.00 18.43 2.81
C GLN A 39 7.29 19.25 3.00
N PHE A 40 8.46 18.60 2.89
CA PHE A 40 9.76 19.23 3.14
C PHE A 40 10.03 20.36 2.13
N GLY A 41 10.54 21.50 2.62
CA GLY A 41 10.86 22.67 1.77
C GLY A 41 12.13 22.48 0.94
N ASP A 42 13.05 21.68 1.47
CA ASP A 42 14.32 21.22 0.89
C ASP A 42 14.18 19.90 0.10
N SER A 43 12.95 19.45 -0.15
CA SER A 43 12.66 18.28 -0.99
C SER A 43 13.24 18.44 -2.40
N ASN A 44 13.76 17.35 -2.96
CA ASN A 44 14.29 17.30 -4.32
C ASN A 44 13.63 16.22 -5.21
N VAL A 45 12.52 15.64 -4.75
CA VAL A 45 11.63 14.73 -5.51
C VAL A 45 10.21 14.85 -4.97
N THR A 46 9.22 14.76 -5.86
CA THR A 46 7.81 14.61 -5.47
C THR A 46 7.33 13.21 -5.85
N LEU A 47 6.91 12.41 -4.87
CA LEU A 47 6.12 11.21 -5.14
C LEU A 47 4.65 11.60 -5.27
N ILE A 48 3.94 11.04 -6.25
CA ILE A 48 2.50 11.20 -6.43
C ILE A 48 1.86 9.82 -6.35
N SER A 49 0.99 9.59 -5.38
CA SER A 49 0.31 8.31 -5.19
C SER A 49 -0.80 8.05 -6.22
N SER A 50 -1.32 6.82 -6.25
CA SER A 50 -2.40 6.41 -7.16
C SER A 50 -3.76 7.05 -6.83
N ASP A 51 -3.94 7.53 -5.59
CA ASP A 51 -5.01 8.43 -5.13
C ASP A 51 -4.63 9.93 -5.21
N ASN A 52 -3.61 10.27 -6.01
CA ASN A 52 -3.22 11.63 -6.39
C ASN A 52 -2.72 12.54 -5.25
N ILE A 53 -2.25 11.96 -4.14
CA ILE A 53 -1.66 12.68 -3.02
C ILE A 53 -0.15 12.89 -3.27
N ARG A 54 0.32 14.12 -3.06
CA ARG A 54 1.72 14.53 -3.29
C ARG A 54 2.55 14.46 -2.01
N PHE A 55 3.74 13.87 -2.08
CA PHE A 55 4.73 13.77 -1.02
C PHE A 55 6.04 14.42 -1.48
N LYS A 56 6.43 15.51 -0.85
CA LYS A 56 7.70 16.21 -1.09
C LYS A 56 8.75 15.62 -0.16
N VAL A 57 9.70 14.86 -0.72
CA VAL A 57 10.68 14.08 0.05
C VAL A 57 12.10 14.22 -0.53
N HIS A 58 13.08 13.64 0.16
CA HIS A 58 14.47 13.65 -0.29
C HIS A 58 14.80 12.35 -1.05
N THR A 59 15.41 12.48 -2.22
CA THR A 59 15.82 11.36 -3.08
C THR A 59 16.71 10.39 -2.32
N PHE A 60 17.62 10.85 -1.47
CA PHE A 60 18.58 9.99 -0.79
C PHE A 60 17.90 8.91 0.09
N HIS A 61 16.78 9.22 0.76
CA HIS A 61 16.01 8.23 1.51
C HIS A 61 15.45 7.13 0.60
N LEU A 62 14.88 7.50 -0.54
CA LEU A 62 14.33 6.56 -1.52
C LEU A 62 15.41 5.72 -2.18
N MET A 63 16.51 6.36 -2.61
CA MET A 63 17.66 5.72 -3.26
C MET A 63 18.39 4.78 -2.30
N ALA A 64 18.47 5.11 -1.01
CA ALA A 64 19.06 4.24 0.02
C ALA A 64 18.16 3.03 0.31
N ALA A 65 16.83 3.23 0.41
CA ALA A 65 15.89 2.16 0.72
C ALA A 65 15.65 1.18 -0.43
N SER A 66 15.72 1.62 -1.69
CA SER A 66 15.28 0.88 -2.87
C SER A 66 16.25 0.98 -4.05
N ALA A 67 16.63 -0.16 -4.62
CA ALA A 67 17.38 -0.23 -5.87
C ALA A 67 16.53 0.26 -7.08
N VAL A 68 15.22 -0.02 -7.06
CA VAL A 68 14.29 0.39 -8.13
C VAL A 68 14.14 1.92 -8.17
N PHE A 69 13.88 2.58 -7.04
CA PHE A 69 13.85 4.04 -6.99
C PHE A 69 15.21 4.66 -7.30
N ARG A 70 16.32 4.03 -6.88
CA ARG A 70 17.68 4.48 -7.23
C ARG A 70 17.88 4.54 -8.74
N ASN A 71 17.50 3.51 -9.47
CA ASN A 71 17.62 3.46 -10.92
C ASN A 71 16.67 4.47 -11.59
N MET A 72 15.41 4.50 -11.17
CA MET A 72 14.38 5.42 -11.69
C MET A 72 14.79 6.89 -11.56
N LEU A 73 15.25 7.31 -10.37
CA LEU A 73 15.67 8.67 -10.08
C LEU A 73 17.03 9.04 -10.71
N SER A 74 17.87 8.06 -11.03
CA SER A 74 19.14 8.30 -11.74
C SER A 74 18.93 8.62 -13.22
N ILE A 75 17.88 8.07 -13.83
CA ILE A 75 17.51 8.29 -15.24
C ILE A 75 16.73 9.61 -15.41
N GLY A 76 15.82 9.94 -14.48
CA GLY A 76 14.85 11.04 -14.61
C GLY A 76 15.37 12.48 -14.42
N LYS A 77 16.63 12.79 -14.72
CA LYS A 77 17.27 14.10 -14.42
C LYS A 77 16.95 15.25 -15.40
N ASN A 78 15.85 15.17 -16.13
CA ASN A 78 15.56 16.06 -17.26
C ASN A 78 14.54 17.16 -16.91
N GLY A 79 14.98 18.24 -16.24
CA GLY A 79 14.16 19.43 -16.01
C GLY A 79 14.70 20.40 -14.96
N HIS A 80 14.21 21.65 -15.00
CA HIS A 80 14.46 22.66 -13.95
C HIS A 80 13.59 22.47 -12.70
N GLN A 81 12.59 21.58 -12.78
CA GLN A 81 11.81 21.11 -11.63
C GLN A 81 12.33 19.73 -11.24
N GLY A 82 12.46 19.47 -9.94
CA GLY A 82 12.92 18.17 -9.44
C GLY A 82 12.00 17.02 -9.89
N PRO A 83 12.53 15.78 -10.02
CA PRO A 83 11.78 14.66 -10.59
C PRO A 83 10.44 14.44 -9.87
N GLU A 84 9.37 14.32 -10.65
CA GLU A 84 8.09 13.79 -10.20
C GLU A 84 8.02 12.29 -10.52
N VAL A 85 7.70 11.47 -9.52
CA VAL A 85 7.46 10.04 -9.70
C VAL A 85 5.98 9.77 -9.42
N ARG A 86 5.20 9.56 -10.48
CA ARG A 86 3.80 9.15 -10.36
C ARG A 86 3.70 7.63 -10.25
N LEU A 87 3.09 7.21 -9.16
CA LEU A 87 2.73 5.85 -8.81
C LEU A 87 1.25 5.66 -9.18
N THR A 88 0.90 4.56 -9.81
CA THR A 88 -0.39 4.35 -10.51
C THR A 88 -1.15 3.11 -10.04
N ASP A 89 -0.52 2.23 -9.28
CA ASP A 89 -1.10 1.00 -8.79
C ASP A 89 -2.09 1.26 -7.63
N LYS A 90 -3.38 1.06 -7.90
CA LYS A 90 -4.43 1.35 -6.89
C LYS A 90 -4.44 0.36 -5.72
N ALA A 91 -3.84 -0.82 -5.87
CA ALA A 91 -3.80 -1.82 -4.80
C ALA A 91 -2.71 -1.53 -3.76
N ILE A 92 -1.55 -1.03 -4.21
CA ILE A 92 -0.33 -0.97 -3.38
C ILE A 92 0.38 0.40 -3.38
N GLU A 93 0.01 1.33 -4.25
CA GLU A 93 0.63 2.68 -4.33
C GLU A 93 -0.31 3.79 -3.84
N SER A 94 -1.20 3.48 -2.90
CA SER A 94 -2.06 4.47 -2.24
C SER A 94 -1.27 5.37 -1.28
N SER A 95 -1.78 6.56 -1.00
CA SER A 95 -1.17 7.52 -0.08
C SER A 95 -0.89 6.94 1.31
N TRP A 96 -1.74 6.02 1.78
CA TRP A 96 -1.55 5.33 3.05
C TRP A 96 -0.32 4.40 3.02
N VAL A 97 -0.21 3.55 1.99
CA VAL A 97 0.93 2.63 1.85
C VAL A 97 2.25 3.41 1.69
N ILE A 98 2.25 4.46 0.88
CA ILE A 98 3.41 5.34 0.71
C ILE A 98 3.78 6.05 2.02
N SER A 99 2.80 6.48 2.82
CA SER A 99 3.04 7.06 4.15
C SER A 99 3.72 6.05 5.08
N LEU A 100 3.24 4.80 5.14
CA LEU A 100 3.88 3.73 5.93
C LEU A 100 5.31 3.43 5.44
N PHE A 101 5.53 3.34 4.12
CA PHE A 101 6.85 3.16 3.54
C PHE A 101 7.80 4.31 3.92
N LEU A 102 7.38 5.56 3.76
CA LEU A 102 8.18 6.72 4.13
C LEU A 102 8.48 6.79 5.63
N ARG A 103 7.60 6.29 6.52
CA ARG A 103 7.95 6.15 7.95
C ARG A 103 9.16 5.24 8.13
N THR A 104 9.24 4.11 7.43
CA THR A 104 10.43 3.24 7.49
C THR A 104 11.68 3.93 6.95
N CYS A 105 11.60 4.64 5.81
CA CYS A 105 12.74 5.31 5.19
C CYS A 105 13.32 6.46 6.06
N TYR A 106 12.48 7.10 6.87
CA TYR A 106 12.85 8.19 7.78
C TYR A 106 13.11 7.70 9.22
N GLY A 107 13.12 6.39 9.48
CA GLY A 107 13.41 5.81 10.80
C GLY A 107 12.33 6.07 11.86
N HIS A 108 11.10 6.39 11.44
CA HIS A 108 9.97 6.57 12.35
C HIS A 108 9.34 5.22 12.72
N SER A 109 8.83 5.11 13.94
CA SER A 109 8.06 3.93 14.34
C SER A 109 6.84 3.74 13.44
N LEU A 110 6.55 2.49 13.08
CA LEU A 110 5.32 2.12 12.40
C LEU A 110 4.15 2.09 13.42
N PRO A 111 2.90 2.41 13.01
CA PRO A 111 1.72 2.22 13.85
C PRO A 111 1.55 0.74 14.26
N HIS A 112 1.06 0.45 15.46
CA HIS A 112 0.88 -0.94 15.90
C HIS A 112 -0.11 -1.66 14.97
N TYR A 113 0.12 -2.94 14.67
CA TYR A 113 -0.70 -3.69 13.70
C TYR A 113 -2.20 -3.74 14.06
N ALA A 114 -2.54 -3.68 15.36
CA ALA A 114 -3.92 -3.63 15.83
C ALA A 114 -4.61 -2.27 15.57
N ASP A 115 -3.87 -1.21 15.27
CA ASP A 115 -4.40 0.14 15.00
C ASP A 115 -4.64 0.39 13.50
N VAL A 116 -4.41 -0.63 12.65
CA VAL A 116 -4.41 -0.51 11.18
C VAL A 116 -5.14 -1.70 10.54
N GLU A 117 -6.36 -1.46 10.07
CA GLU A 117 -7.08 -2.41 9.22
C GLU A 117 -6.31 -2.62 7.90
N ASP A 118 -5.92 -3.88 7.62
CA ASP A 118 -5.28 -4.43 6.41
C ASP A 118 -4.03 -3.74 5.81
N GLY A 119 -3.61 -2.59 6.34
CA GLY A 119 -2.65 -1.69 5.70
C GLY A 119 -1.24 -2.25 5.50
N TYR A 120 -0.87 -3.32 6.21
CA TYR A 120 0.46 -3.92 6.08
C TYR A 120 0.60 -4.87 4.88
N LEU A 121 -0.49 -5.45 4.36
CA LEU A 121 -0.42 -6.29 3.15
C LEU A 121 -0.02 -5.44 1.93
N GLY A 122 -0.61 -4.26 1.78
CA GLY A 122 -0.23 -3.29 0.75
C GLY A 122 1.21 -2.82 0.89
N LEU A 123 1.69 -2.59 2.12
CA LEU A 123 3.08 -2.23 2.39
C LEU A 123 4.07 -3.35 2.02
N ILE A 124 3.77 -4.61 2.33
CA ILE A 124 4.61 -5.76 1.96
C ILE A 124 4.72 -5.84 0.43
N ALA A 125 3.60 -5.82 -0.29
CA ALA A 125 3.60 -5.90 -1.74
C ALA A 125 4.28 -4.69 -2.42
N PHE A 126 4.17 -3.49 -1.85
CA PHE A 126 4.95 -2.32 -2.28
C PHE A 126 6.45 -2.51 -2.03
N ILE A 127 6.83 -2.98 -0.84
CA ILE A 127 8.24 -3.25 -0.48
C ILE A 127 8.87 -4.25 -1.44
N ASP A 128 8.16 -5.32 -1.79
CA ASP A 128 8.64 -6.35 -2.71
C ASP A 128 8.73 -5.82 -4.15
N LYS A 129 7.71 -5.06 -4.64
CA LYS A 129 7.71 -4.43 -5.98
C LYS A 129 8.88 -3.47 -6.19
N TYR A 130 9.29 -2.75 -5.16
CA TYR A 130 10.36 -1.74 -5.22
C TYR A 130 11.72 -2.23 -4.68
N ASP A 131 11.89 -3.53 -4.37
CA ASP A 131 13.10 -4.12 -3.76
C ASP A 131 13.60 -3.35 -2.52
N CYS A 132 12.69 -3.07 -1.59
CA CYS A 132 12.92 -2.20 -0.44
C CYS A 132 13.44 -2.96 0.80
N LYS A 133 14.59 -3.64 0.67
CA LYS A 133 15.14 -4.55 1.72
C LYS A 133 15.22 -3.92 3.12
N VAL A 134 15.64 -2.65 3.23
CA VAL A 134 15.75 -1.95 4.53
C VAL A 134 14.37 -1.72 5.17
N ALA A 135 13.36 -1.39 4.35
CA ALA A 135 11.98 -1.24 4.82
C ALA A 135 11.40 -2.59 5.26
N ARG A 136 11.74 -3.69 4.57
CA ARG A 136 11.35 -5.05 4.90
C ARG A 136 11.83 -5.47 6.30
N GLU A 137 13.12 -5.28 6.58
CA GLU A 137 13.69 -5.60 7.90
C GLU A 137 13.17 -4.68 9.00
N SER A 138 12.90 -3.40 8.69
CA SER A 138 12.24 -2.47 9.61
C SER A 138 10.81 -2.90 9.97
N LEU A 139 10.05 -3.40 8.99
CA LEU A 139 8.71 -3.96 9.21
C LEU A 139 8.76 -5.24 10.04
N ILE A 140 9.64 -6.19 9.70
CA ILE A 140 9.84 -7.43 10.46
C ILE A 140 10.23 -7.13 11.91
N THR A 141 11.16 -6.20 12.13
CA THR A 141 11.57 -5.76 13.48
C THR A 141 10.41 -5.15 14.27
N SER A 142 9.60 -4.32 13.62
CA SER A 142 8.41 -3.72 14.24
C SER A 142 7.38 -4.79 14.63
N VAL A 143 7.07 -5.71 13.70
CA VAL A 143 6.15 -6.84 13.92
C VAL A 143 6.63 -7.77 15.05
N ASN A 144 7.92 -8.12 15.10
CA ASN A 144 8.50 -8.92 16.17
C ASN A 144 8.43 -8.23 17.54
N SER A 145 8.59 -6.91 17.57
CA SER A 145 8.43 -6.09 18.78
C SER A 145 6.97 -6.09 19.27
N TRP A 146 6.01 -5.87 18.37
CA TRP A 146 4.57 -5.81 18.69
C TRP A 146 3.98 -7.14 19.13
N MET A 147 4.29 -8.22 18.40
CA MET A 147 3.85 -9.57 18.79
C MET A 147 4.39 -9.95 20.16
N GLY A 148 5.50 -9.33 20.57
CA GLY A 148 6.21 -9.61 21.81
C GLY A 148 6.67 -11.06 21.77
N LEU A 149 7.90 -11.32 21.32
CA LEU A 149 8.42 -12.68 21.20
C LEU A 149 8.28 -13.51 22.48
N ASP A 150 8.10 -12.90 23.66
CA ASP A 150 7.77 -13.60 24.90
C ASP A 150 6.35 -14.19 24.96
N LYS A 151 5.35 -13.60 24.30
CA LYS A 151 4.04 -14.23 24.06
C LYS A 151 4.20 -15.43 23.12
N PHE A 152 4.97 -15.29 22.04
CA PHE A 152 5.21 -16.39 21.10
C PHE A 152 6.05 -17.52 21.74
N LYS A 153 7.07 -17.20 22.55
CA LYS A 153 7.83 -18.18 23.36
C LYS A 153 6.93 -18.97 24.31
N LYS A 154 5.93 -18.32 24.93
CA LYS A 154 4.92 -18.96 25.81
C LYS A 154 3.96 -19.91 25.07
N ILE A 155 3.85 -19.83 23.74
CA ILE A 155 3.11 -20.83 22.96
C ILE A 155 3.92 -22.14 22.98
N PRO A 156 3.34 -23.29 23.38
CA PRO A 156 4.02 -24.58 23.32
C PRO A 156 4.54 -24.90 21.91
N GLU A 157 5.70 -25.55 21.84
CA GLU A 157 6.43 -25.83 20.59
C GLU A 157 5.55 -26.52 19.55
N ASP A 158 4.70 -27.47 19.95
CA ASP A 158 3.81 -28.22 19.06
C ASP A 158 2.89 -27.31 18.22
N TYR A 159 2.40 -26.22 18.80
CA TYR A 159 1.54 -25.25 18.09
C TYR A 159 2.35 -24.32 17.19
N LYS A 160 3.58 -23.97 17.58
CA LYS A 160 4.51 -23.25 16.69
C LYS A 160 4.81 -24.10 15.46
N PHE A 161 5.11 -25.39 15.66
CA PHE A 161 5.38 -26.32 14.57
C PHE A 161 4.14 -26.65 13.75
N ALA A 162 2.94 -26.74 14.34
CA ALA A 162 1.70 -26.88 13.60
C ALA A 162 1.43 -25.66 12.69
N LEU A 163 1.57 -24.45 13.22
CA LEU A 163 1.44 -23.20 12.45
C LEU A 163 2.50 -23.11 11.34
N LEU A 164 3.77 -23.40 11.65
CA LEU A 164 4.85 -23.42 10.66
C LEU A 164 4.61 -24.48 9.56
N ARG A 165 4.11 -25.67 9.90
CA ARG A 165 3.72 -26.69 8.90
C ARG A 165 2.55 -26.22 8.03
N ALA A 166 1.57 -25.53 8.60
CA ALA A 166 0.46 -24.95 7.83
C ALA A 166 0.95 -23.85 6.86
N CYS A 167 1.90 -23.01 7.28
CA CYS A 167 2.45 -21.93 6.45
C CYS A 167 3.56 -22.37 5.48
N GLN A 168 4.28 -23.47 5.73
CA GLN A 168 5.33 -23.99 4.83
C GLN A 168 4.81 -24.92 3.72
N GLN A 169 3.51 -25.21 3.69
CA GLN A 169 2.87 -25.95 2.57
C GLN A 169 2.82 -25.05 1.32
N GLY A 170 3.95 -24.98 0.60
CA GLY A 170 4.12 -24.22 -0.63
C GLY A 170 3.36 -24.79 -1.83
N LYS A 171 2.02 -24.78 -1.76
CA LYS A 171 1.11 -25.01 -2.89
C LYS A 171 -0.08 -24.04 -2.82
N PRO A 172 -0.53 -23.49 -3.95
CA PRO A 172 -1.76 -22.71 -3.98
C PRO A 172 -2.96 -23.66 -3.92
N LEU A 173 -3.68 -23.69 -2.80
CA LEU A 173 -5.09 -24.13 -2.66
C LEU A 173 -5.51 -24.08 -1.17
N PHE A 174 -5.39 -22.90 -0.56
CA PHE A 174 -6.20 -22.56 0.61
C PHE A 174 -6.98 -21.30 0.26
N ASP A 175 -8.13 -21.47 -0.40
CA ASP A 175 -9.04 -20.36 -0.59
C ASP A 175 -9.65 -20.02 0.76
N HIS A 176 -9.26 -18.87 1.30
CA HIS A 176 -9.76 -18.30 2.55
C HIS A 176 -11.28 -18.02 2.49
N LYS A 177 -11.91 -18.07 1.31
CA LYS A 177 -13.36 -17.96 1.10
C LYS A 177 -14.09 -19.30 1.14
N GLU A 178 -13.40 -20.41 0.87
CA GLU A 178 -13.94 -21.78 0.96
C GLU A 178 -13.57 -22.47 2.28
N ALA A 179 -12.59 -21.93 3.02
CA ALA A 179 -12.21 -22.42 4.33
C ALA A 179 -13.33 -22.25 5.36
N ASP A 180 -13.74 -23.37 5.98
CA ASP A 180 -14.65 -23.33 7.14
C ASP A 180 -13.90 -22.86 8.40
N TRP A 181 -13.85 -21.54 8.57
CA TRP A 181 -13.28 -20.89 9.74
C TRP A 181 -13.98 -21.27 11.05
N THR A 182 -15.23 -21.73 10.99
CA THR A 182 -15.99 -22.24 12.14
C THR A 182 -15.38 -23.55 12.63
N ALA A 183 -15.26 -24.55 11.74
CA ALA A 183 -14.65 -25.83 12.07
C ALA A 183 -13.17 -25.70 12.50
N ILE A 184 -12.44 -24.73 11.95
CA ILE A 184 -11.06 -24.41 12.37
C ILE A 184 -11.06 -23.79 13.78
N ALA A 185 -11.97 -22.86 14.07
CA ALA A 185 -12.10 -22.23 15.39
C ALA A 185 -12.53 -23.25 16.47
N ASP A 186 -13.51 -24.12 16.16
CA ASP A 186 -13.96 -25.21 17.04
C ASP A 186 -12.81 -26.18 17.35
N SER A 187 -12.05 -26.56 16.33
CA SER A 187 -10.83 -27.38 16.50
C SER A 187 -9.81 -26.68 17.41
N PHE A 188 -9.69 -25.35 17.31
CA PHE A 188 -8.83 -24.54 18.17
C PHE A 188 -9.34 -24.45 19.62
N GLU A 189 -10.65 -24.31 19.86
CA GLU A 189 -11.22 -24.32 21.22
C GLU A 189 -11.15 -25.71 21.88
N ILE A 190 -11.30 -26.80 21.12
CA ILE A 190 -11.03 -28.17 21.62
C ILE A 190 -9.57 -28.30 22.08
N ILE A 191 -8.64 -27.76 21.29
CA ILE A 191 -7.22 -27.71 21.65
C ILE A 191 -6.98 -26.82 22.89
N LEU A 192 -7.56 -25.62 22.94
CA LEU A 192 -7.38 -24.67 24.04
C LEU A 192 -8.00 -25.16 25.36
N SER A 193 -9.14 -25.85 25.30
CA SER A 193 -9.77 -26.48 26.47
C SER A 193 -8.90 -27.62 27.01
N ALA A 194 -8.38 -28.51 26.16
CA ALA A 194 -7.43 -29.55 26.57
C ALA A 194 -6.14 -28.97 27.22
N ILE A 195 -5.65 -27.82 26.76
CA ILE A 195 -4.53 -27.10 27.40
C ILE A 195 -4.92 -26.52 28.77
N ARG A 196 -6.17 -26.02 28.92
CA ARG A 196 -6.68 -25.46 30.18
C ARG A 196 -6.85 -26.56 31.24
N GLU A 197 -7.29 -27.75 30.86
CA GLU A 197 -7.44 -28.88 31.79
C GLU A 197 -6.09 -29.44 32.27
N LYS A 198 -5.09 -29.54 31.40
CA LYS A 198 -3.70 -29.95 31.74
C LYS A 198 -2.95 -29.00 32.69
N LYS A 199 -3.57 -27.93 33.17
CA LYS A 199 -3.01 -26.96 34.12
C LYS A 199 -3.60 -27.05 35.53
N LYS A 200 -4.49 -28.01 35.79
CA LYS A 200 -4.88 -28.44 37.14
C LYS A 200 -4.04 -29.64 37.58
#